data_AF-A0A968PQR1-F1
#
_entry.id   AF-A0A968PQR1-F1
#
_cell.length_a   1.000
_cell.length_b   1.000
_cell.length_c   1.000
_cell.angle_alpha   90.00
_cell.angle_beta   90.00
_cell.angle_gamma   90.00
#
_symmetry.space_group_name_H-M   'P 1'
#
loop_
_entity.id
_entity.type
_entity.pdbx_description
1 polymer ?
#
loop_
_entity_poly.entity_id
_entity_poly.type
_entity_poly.pdbx_seq_one_letter_code
_entity_poly.pdbx_strand_id
1 'polypeptide(L)'
;MLSGLSHQHYQQYQNALRQLKITVTRSNPDLASLHADFLEVQQMFQLRIMDTDLAQIDPAVVSQVQSYQTEINKQMRLLGMDVMFLQAARQPTTTQQRQAQMSDRINTLIRYCDALLGEKQR
;
A
#
# COMPACT_ATOMS: atom_id res chain seq x y z
N MET A 1 12.91 12.57 -8.43
CA MET A 1 11.47 12.24 -8.41
C MET A 1 11.18 11.31 -9.57
N LEU A 2 10.24 10.38 -9.41
CA LEU A 2 9.82 9.53 -10.52
C LEU A 2 9.20 10.37 -11.64
N SER A 3 9.34 9.91 -12.89
CA SER A 3 8.75 10.53 -14.07
C SER A 3 8.10 9.47 -14.97
N GLY A 4 7.28 9.92 -15.93
CA GLY A 4 6.69 9.05 -16.95
C GLY A 4 5.79 7.95 -16.38
N LEU A 5 5.94 6.75 -16.93
CA LEU A 5 5.08 5.60 -16.60
C LEU A 5 5.23 5.16 -15.14
N SER A 6 6.45 5.18 -14.59
CA SER A 6 6.70 4.84 -13.18
C SER A 6 5.94 5.78 -12.25
N HIS A 7 5.95 7.09 -12.52
CA HIS A 7 5.16 8.05 -11.75
C HIS A 7 3.67 7.69 -11.77
N GLN A 8 3.10 7.38 -12.94
CA GLN A 8 1.70 6.98 -13.07
C GLN A 8 1.37 5.70 -12.29
N HIS A 9 2.24 4.69 -12.33
CA HIS A 9 2.04 3.44 -11.59
C HIS A 9 2.00 3.68 -10.07
N TYR A 10 2.93 4.48 -9.54
CA TYR A 10 2.93 4.81 -8.11
C TYR A 10 1.74 5.68 -7.71
N GLN A 11 1.29 6.60 -8.57
CA GLN A 11 0.10 7.40 -8.31
C GLN A 11 -1.18 6.54 -8.27
N GLN A 12 -1.35 5.62 -9.21
CA GLN A 12 -2.46 4.67 -9.21
C GLN A 12 -2.44 3.77 -7.97
N TYR A 13 -1.27 3.25 -7.63
CA TYR A 13 -1.08 2.43 -6.43
C TYR A 13 -1.38 3.19 -5.13
N GLN A 14 -0.95 4.45 -5.02
CA GLN A 14 -1.26 5.32 -3.89
C GLN A 14 -2.77 5.57 -3.76
N ASN A 15 -3.48 5.79 -4.88
CA ASN A 15 -4.93 5.94 -4.88
C ASN A 15 -5.65 4.67 -4.40
N ALA A 16 -5.20 3.49 -4.85
CA ALA A 16 -5.74 2.21 -4.40
C ALA A 16 -5.50 1.99 -2.88
N LEU A 17 -4.33 2.38 -2.37
CA LEU A 17 -4.05 2.38 -0.92
C LEU A 17 -4.98 3.32 -0.14
N ARG A 18 -5.25 4.53 -0.66
CA ARG A 18 -6.18 5.47 -0.04
C ARG A 18 -7.61 4.90 -0.01
N GLN A 19 -8.04 4.22 -1.07
CA GLN A 19 -9.34 3.55 -1.12
C GLN A 19 -9.42 2.39 -0.11
N LEU A 20 -8.39 1.54 -0.04
CA LEU A 20 -8.31 0.46 0.95
C LEU A 20 -8.38 1.01 2.38
N LYS A 21 -7.71 2.13 2.67
CA LYS A 21 -7.79 2.81 3.98
C LYS A 21 -9.24 3.22 4.32
N ILE A 22 -9.96 3.78 3.35
CA ILE A 22 -11.37 4.14 3.53
C ILE A 22 -12.18 2.89 3.88
N THR A 23 -11.99 1.78 3.17
CA THR A 23 -12.67 0.51 3.45
C THR A 23 -12.36 -0.01 4.86
N VAL A 24 -11.08 -0.04 5.26
CA VAL A 24 -10.62 -0.52 6.58
C VAL A 24 -11.17 0.31 7.73
N THR A 25 -11.31 1.63 7.58
CA THR A 25 -11.70 2.54 8.66
C THR A 25 -13.21 2.66 8.88
N ARG A 26 -14.03 1.96 8.09
CA ARG A 26 -15.49 1.91 8.30
C ARG A 26 -15.82 1.23 9.62
N SER A 27 -16.88 1.67 10.30
CA SER A 27 -17.31 1.09 11.58
C SER A 27 -17.72 -0.39 11.48
N ASN A 28 -18.19 -0.82 10.31
CA ASN A 28 -18.48 -2.22 10.00
C ASN A 28 -17.98 -2.50 8.57
N PRO A 29 -16.68 -2.81 8.40
CA PRO A 29 -16.13 -3.02 7.08
C PRO A 29 -16.67 -4.33 6.50
N ASP A 30 -17.08 -4.31 5.23
CA ASP A 30 -17.34 -5.55 4.52
C ASP A 30 -16.00 -6.27 4.28
N LEU A 31 -15.81 -7.38 4.99
CA LEU A 31 -14.57 -8.15 4.97
C LEU A 31 -14.28 -8.80 3.62
N ALA A 32 -15.31 -9.09 2.82
CA ALA A 32 -15.14 -9.61 1.48
C ALA A 32 -14.61 -8.51 0.54
N SER A 33 -15.25 -7.34 0.56
CA SER A 33 -14.77 -6.16 -0.18
C SER A 33 -13.37 -5.74 0.25
N LEU A 34 -13.08 -5.72 1.55
CA LEU A 34 -11.74 -5.37 2.07
C LEU A 34 -10.66 -6.34 1.57
N HIS A 35 -10.96 -7.64 1.54
CA HIS A 35 -10.02 -8.63 1.02
C HIS A 35 -9.81 -8.48 -0.49
N ALA A 36 -10.88 -8.18 -1.25
CA ALA A 36 -10.78 -7.89 -2.68
C ALA A 36 -9.93 -6.63 -2.95
N ASP A 37 -10.20 -5.53 -2.25
CA ASP A 37 -9.43 -4.28 -2.32
C ASP A 37 -7.94 -4.54 -2.02
N PHE A 38 -7.66 -5.36 -1.00
CA PHE A 38 -6.28 -5.74 -0.65
C PHE A 38 -5.60 -6.53 -1.79
N LEU A 39 -6.27 -7.52 -2.37
CA LEU A 39 -5.72 -8.31 -3.47
C LEU A 39 -5.44 -7.45 -4.71
N GLU A 40 -6.31 -6.49 -5.01
CA GLU A 40 -6.11 -5.54 -6.11
C GLU A 40 -4.85 -4.70 -5.87
N VAL A 41 -4.71 -4.09 -4.68
CA VAL A 41 -3.52 -3.32 -4.29
C VAL A 41 -2.26 -4.19 -4.39
N GLN A 42 -2.31 -5.44 -3.89
CA GLN A 42 -1.17 -6.36 -3.95
C GLN A 42 -0.79 -6.72 -5.39
N GLN A 43 -1.78 -6.99 -6.25
CA GLN A 43 -1.54 -7.30 -7.65
C GLN A 43 -0.96 -6.10 -8.40
N MET A 44 -1.46 -4.89 -8.16
CA MET A 44 -0.90 -3.67 -8.75
C MET A 44 0.58 -3.50 -8.42
N PHE A 45 0.96 -3.74 -7.15
CA PHE A 45 2.36 -3.66 -6.76
C PHE A 45 3.23 -4.71 -7.48
N GLN A 46 2.77 -5.95 -7.54
CA GLN A 46 3.53 -7.05 -8.15
C GLN A 46 3.67 -6.88 -9.68
N LEU A 47 2.59 -6.49 -10.36
CA LEU A 47 2.58 -6.47 -11.84
C LEU A 47 3.04 -5.13 -12.42
N ARG A 48 2.85 -4.01 -11.72
CA ARG A 48 3.12 -2.67 -12.28
C ARG A 48 4.33 -1.98 -11.67
N ILE A 49 4.65 -2.28 -10.41
CA ILE A 49 5.75 -1.62 -9.69
C ILE A 49 7.00 -2.51 -9.67
N MET A 50 6.87 -3.78 -9.31
CA MET A 50 8.03 -4.69 -9.27
C MET A 50 8.56 -5.04 -10.67
N ASP A 51 7.69 -5.05 -11.69
CA ASP A 51 8.06 -5.26 -13.10
C ASP A 51 8.48 -3.96 -13.81
N THR A 52 8.67 -2.86 -13.06
CA THR A 52 9.17 -1.61 -13.62
C THR A 52 10.62 -1.79 -14.06
N ASP A 53 10.91 -1.52 -15.33
CA ASP A 53 12.28 -1.47 -15.84
C ASP A 53 13.06 -0.34 -15.17
N LEU A 54 13.93 -0.72 -14.22
CA LEU A 54 14.77 0.22 -13.48
C LEU A 54 15.78 0.93 -14.37
N ALA A 55 16.07 0.42 -15.58
CA ALA A 55 16.94 1.09 -16.55
C ALA A 55 16.32 2.39 -17.10
N GLN A 56 15.00 2.56 -17.00
CA GLN A 56 14.28 3.77 -17.40
C GLN A 56 14.18 4.81 -16.26
N ILE A 57 14.68 4.48 -15.06
CA ILE A 57 14.69 5.39 -13.92
C ILE A 57 16.03 6.13 -13.88
N ASP A 58 15.99 7.42 -13.54
CA ASP A 58 17.20 8.22 -13.32
C ASP A 58 18.15 7.50 -12.36
N PRO A 59 19.39 7.17 -12.80
CA PRO A 59 20.38 6.46 -11.98
C PRO A 59 20.62 7.09 -10.60
N ALA A 60 20.45 8.42 -10.48
CA ALA A 60 20.60 9.13 -9.22
C ALA A 60 19.57 8.71 -8.15
N VAL A 61 18.42 8.16 -8.54
CA VAL A 61 17.34 7.76 -7.62
C VAL A 61 17.06 6.25 -7.62
N VAL A 62 17.67 5.45 -8.50
CA VAL A 62 17.43 3.99 -8.60
C VAL A 62 17.60 3.28 -7.25
N SER A 63 18.68 3.55 -6.52
CA SER A 63 18.93 2.91 -5.22
C SER A 63 17.85 3.24 -4.18
N GLN A 64 17.37 4.49 -4.19
CA GLN A 64 16.28 4.92 -3.33
C GLN A 64 14.97 4.22 -3.71
N VAL A 65 14.67 4.11 -5.01
CA VAL A 65 13.47 3.40 -5.50
C VAL A 65 13.49 1.93 -5.09
N GLN A 66 14.61 1.23 -5.28
CA GLN A 66 14.75 -0.17 -4.88
C GLN A 66 14.58 -0.37 -3.36
N SER A 67 15.14 0.55 -2.57
CA SER A 67 14.99 0.53 -1.11
C SER A 67 13.52 0.66 -0.72
N TYR A 68 12.78 1.61 -1.31
CA TYR A 68 11.35 1.74 -1.06
C TYR A 68 10.53 0.56 -1.58
N GLN A 69 10.85 -0.01 -2.75
CA GLN A 69 10.19 -1.22 -3.25
C GLN A 69 10.35 -2.39 -2.26
N THR A 70 11.53 -2.55 -1.66
CA THR A 70 11.79 -3.58 -0.65
C THR A 70 10.92 -3.37 0.59
N GLU A 71 10.87 -2.13 1.09
CA GLU A 71 10.04 -1.80 2.25
C GLU A 71 8.53 -1.91 1.95
N ILE A 72 8.07 -1.48 0.77
CA ILE A 72 6.68 -1.65 0.33
C ILE A 72 6.34 -3.15 0.26
N ASN A 73 7.20 -3.97 -0.33
CA ASN A 73 6.97 -5.42 -0.42
C ASN A 73 6.82 -6.06 0.97
N LYS A 74 7.70 -5.69 1.90
CA LYS A 74 7.63 -6.13 3.31
C LYS A 74 6.32 -5.69 3.96
N GLN A 75 5.93 -4.43 3.82
CA GLN A 75 4.68 -3.92 4.40
C GLN A 75 3.44 -4.57 3.77
N MET A 76 3.45 -4.88 2.48
CA MET A 76 2.35 -5.59 1.83
C MET A 76 2.15 -7.01 2.36
N ARG A 77 3.24 -7.74 2.66
CA ARG A 77 3.14 -9.06 3.31
C ARG A 77 2.53 -8.96 4.70
N LEU A 78 2.96 -7.97 5.49
CA LEU A 78 2.41 -7.74 6.83
C LEU A 78 0.94 -7.30 6.77
N LEU A 79 0.56 -6.49 5.76
CA LEU A 79 -0.83 -6.10 5.55
C LEU A 79 -1.71 -7.31 5.24
N GLY A 80 -1.21 -8.28 4.46
CA GLY A 80 -1.92 -9.54 4.22
C GLY A 80 -2.17 -10.34 5.51
N MET A 81 -1.21 -10.37 6.44
CA MET A 81 -1.44 -10.96 7.76
C MET A 81 -2.50 -10.20 8.55
N ASP A 82 -2.48 -8.88 8.50
CA ASP A 82 -3.46 -8.06 9.21
C ASP A 82 -4.89 -8.28 8.65
N VAL A 83 -5.05 -8.45 7.33
CA VAL A 83 -6.34 -8.82 6.71
C VAL A 83 -6.85 -10.15 7.28
N MET A 84 -6.00 -11.18 7.34
CA MET A 84 -6.38 -12.48 7.91
C MET A 84 -6.77 -12.36 9.39
N PHE A 85 -6.02 -11.57 10.18
CA PHE A 85 -6.34 -11.35 11.58
C PHE A 85 -7.64 -10.57 11.79
N LEU A 86 -7.92 -9.59 10.93
CA LEU A 86 -9.18 -8.85 10.96
C LEU A 86 -10.36 -9.77 10.62
N GLN A 87 -10.22 -10.64 9.63
CA GLN A 87 -11.26 -11.62 9.26
C GLN A 87 -11.56 -12.62 10.39
N ALA A 88 -10.54 -12.99 11.17
CA ALA A 88 -10.70 -13.89 12.31
C ALA A 88 -11.23 -13.18 13.58
N ALA A 89 -11.22 -11.84 13.63
CA ALA A 89 -11.64 -11.08 14.80
C ALA A 89 -13.15 -11.15 15.01
N ARG A 90 -13.57 -11.58 16.20
CA ARG A 90 -15.00 -11.69 16.57
C ARG A 90 -15.44 -10.66 17.60
N GLN A 91 -14.49 -10.12 18.36
CA GLN A 91 -14.76 -9.16 19.42
C GLN A 91 -14.59 -7.74 18.88
N PRO A 92 -15.57 -6.83 19.09
CA PRO A 92 -15.51 -5.46 18.57
C PRO A 92 -14.21 -4.72 18.93
N THR A 93 -13.72 -4.89 20.16
CA THR A 93 -12.47 -4.28 20.64
C THR A 93 -11.25 -4.78 19.86
N THR A 94 -11.18 -6.09 19.59
CA THR A 94 -10.12 -6.68 18.76
C THR A 94 -10.23 -6.22 17.32
N THR A 95 -11.44 -6.17 16.75
CA THR A 95 -11.68 -5.66 15.38
C THR A 95 -11.17 -4.22 15.24
N GLN A 96 -11.52 -3.33 16.17
CA GLN A 96 -11.05 -1.94 16.16
C GLN A 96 -9.52 -1.84 16.26
N GLN A 97 -8.89 -2.63 17.13
CA GLN A 97 -7.43 -2.68 17.23
C GLN A 97 -6.77 -3.14 15.92
N ARG A 98 -7.34 -4.15 15.26
CA ARG A 98 -6.86 -4.62 13.95
C ARG A 98 -7.05 -3.58 12.85
N GLN A 99 -8.19 -2.90 12.80
CA GLN A 99 -8.43 -1.80 11.86
C GLN A 99 -7.42 -0.66 12.06
N ALA A 100 -7.10 -0.29 13.30
CA ALA A 100 -6.09 0.73 13.60
C ALA A 100 -4.70 0.31 13.10
N GLN A 101 -4.27 -0.92 13.42
CA GLN A 101 -2.99 -1.48 12.95
C GLN A 101 -2.88 -1.48 11.42
N MET A 102 -3.95 -1.92 10.73
CA MET A 102 -4.02 -1.89 9.27
C MET A 102 -3.93 -0.46 8.73
N SER A 103 -4.69 0.47 9.31
CA SER A 103 -4.70 1.88 8.91
C SER A 103 -3.30 2.51 9.02
N ASP A 104 -2.58 2.26 10.12
CA ASP A 104 -1.22 2.75 10.33
C ASP A 104 -0.22 2.18 9.32
N ARG A 105 -0.39 0.90 8.95
CA ARG A 105 0.43 0.27 7.92
C ARG A 105 0.15 0.85 6.54
N ILE A 106 -1.12 1.05 6.20
CA ILE A 106 -1.52 1.67 4.92
C ILE A 106 -1.00 3.12 4.87
N ASN A 107 -1.03 3.87 5.96
CA ASN A 107 -0.41 5.20 6.04
C ASN A 107 1.10 5.14 5.76
N THR A 108 1.80 4.12 6.26
CA THR A 108 3.23 3.93 5.98
C THR A 108 3.48 3.68 4.50
N LEU A 109 2.67 2.82 3.86
CA LEU A 109 2.73 2.56 2.42
C LEU A 109 2.48 3.83 1.59
N ILE A 110 1.48 4.64 1.98
CA ILE A 110 1.19 5.93 1.34
C ILE A 110 2.40 6.86 1.46
N ARG A 111 3.03 6.98 2.64
CA ARG A 111 4.23 7.82 2.84
C ARG A 111 5.40 7.42 1.95
N TYR A 112 5.58 6.12 1.68
CA TYR A 112 6.60 5.65 0.73
C TYR A 112 6.27 6.11 -0.70
N CYS A 113 5.00 6.07 -1.09
CA CYS A 113 4.55 6.61 -2.38
C CYS A 113 4.78 8.13 -2.45
N ASP A 114 4.43 8.87 -1.40
CA ASP A 114 4.62 10.33 -1.34
C ASP A 114 6.10 10.71 -1.57
N ALA A 115 7.02 9.99 -0.91
CA ALA A 115 8.45 10.20 -1.07
C ALA A 115 8.94 9.96 -2.51
N LEU A 116 8.40 8.96 -3.19
CA LEU A 116 8.77 8.59 -4.56
C LEU A 116 8.16 9.52 -5.61
N LEU A 117 6.93 9.97 -5.37
CA LEU A 117 6.21 10.93 -6.21
C LEU A 117 6.67 12.38 -5.99
N GLY A 118 7.36 12.65 -4.88
CA GLY A 118 7.79 13.99 -4.51
C GLY A 118 6.68 14.86 -3.93
N GLU A 119 5.62 14.23 -3.44
CA GLU A 119 4.52 14.90 -2.78
C GLU A 119 4.97 15.30 -1.37
N LYS A 120 5.04 16.61 -1.08
CA LYS A 120 5.32 17.08 0.27
C LYS A 120 4.16 16.68 1.18
N GLN A 121 4.49 15.97 2.26
CA GLN A 121 3.58 15.71 3.38
C GLN A 121 2.99 17.05 3.85
N ARG A 122 1.69 17.25 3.63
CA ARG A 122 0.90 18.34 4.23
C ARG A 122 0.27 17.84 5.51
#